data_AF-A0A661LBM0-F1
#
_entry.id   AF-A0A661LBM0-F1
#
_cell.length_a   1.000
_cell.length_b   1.000
_cell.length_c   1.000
_cell.angle_alpha   90.00
_cell.angle_beta   90.00
_cell.angle_gamma   90.00
#
_symmetry.space_group_name_H-M   'P 1'
#
loop_
_entity.id
_entity.type
_entity.pdbx_description
1 polymer ?
#
loop_
_entity_poly.entity_id
_entity_poly.type
_entity_poly.pdbx_seq_one_letter_code
_entity_poly.pdbx_strand_id
1 'polypeptide(L)'
;RLVFNYGKFEQPTLSWFKVPYPYGEWRYINGRWEQRPDGGSEKLLVGKQWRLFRHVPLPPIVTQMDDFQPDVVQARYFRAVMPGSRAHFTIRFWNLTEEELQRLVWCVVLEPNLAHKLGSNRYLGFGSLRLTIRPESYLIDWTKRYAGGDEQQWQLPFVVDHWLNPKVVFHYRALRQGLNAEQL
;
A
#
# COMPACT_ATOMS: atom_id res chain seq x y z
N ARG A 1 -15.56 14.52 -1.78
CA ARG A 1 -15.47 13.72 -3.04
C ARG A 1 -14.00 13.65 -3.47
N LEU A 2 -13.57 12.57 -4.14
CA LEU A 2 -12.17 12.28 -4.48
C LEU A 2 -12.01 11.98 -5.97
N VAL A 3 -10.93 12.45 -6.58
CA VAL A 3 -10.48 12.08 -7.93
C VAL A 3 -9.02 11.66 -7.85
N PHE A 4 -8.72 10.51 -8.44
CA PHE A 4 -7.39 9.94 -8.51
C PHE A 4 -6.92 9.96 -9.96
N ASN A 5 -5.75 10.55 -10.18
CA ASN A 5 -5.10 10.45 -11.48
C ASN A 5 -4.35 9.13 -11.59
N TYR A 6 -4.14 8.67 -12.82
CA TYR A 6 -3.31 7.50 -13.09
C TYR A 6 -1.85 7.80 -12.77
N GLY A 7 -1.20 6.91 -12.01
CA GLY A 7 0.22 6.96 -11.75
C GLY A 7 0.96 5.88 -12.53
N LYS A 8 1.91 6.30 -13.37
CA LYS A 8 2.78 5.39 -14.11
C LYS A 8 4.08 5.21 -13.34
N PHE A 9 4.59 3.98 -13.30
CA PHE A 9 5.96 3.75 -12.84
C PHE A 9 6.94 4.28 -13.88
N GLU A 10 7.90 5.08 -13.43
CA GLU A 10 8.95 5.64 -14.27
C GLU A 10 10.03 4.58 -14.49
N GLN A 11 10.12 4.07 -15.73
CA GLN A 11 11.12 3.07 -16.16
C GLN A 11 11.30 1.91 -15.16
N PRO A 12 10.22 1.19 -14.79
CA PRO A 12 10.32 0.16 -13.77
C PRO A 12 11.20 -0.99 -14.24
N THR A 13 12.04 -1.50 -13.35
CA THR A 13 12.61 -2.83 -13.52
C THR A 13 11.50 -3.85 -13.28
N LEU A 14 11.38 -4.80 -14.21
CA LEU A 14 10.33 -5.82 -14.18
C LEU A 14 10.99 -7.20 -14.21
N SER A 15 10.49 -8.14 -13.40
CA SER A 15 10.94 -9.54 -13.44
C SER A 15 9.75 -10.48 -13.47
N TRP A 16 9.92 -11.62 -14.12
CA TRP A 16 8.93 -12.69 -14.11
C TRP A 16 9.03 -13.50 -12.82
N PHE A 17 7.88 -13.95 -12.34
CA PHE A 17 7.78 -14.84 -11.19
C PHE A 17 6.86 -16.01 -11.51
N LYS A 18 7.27 -17.20 -11.07
CA LYS A 18 6.47 -18.42 -11.01
C LYS A 18 6.07 -18.68 -9.56
N VAL A 19 4.79 -18.98 -9.36
CA VAL A 19 4.22 -19.39 -8.08
C VAL A 19 3.41 -20.66 -8.28
N PRO A 20 3.92 -21.82 -7.84
CA PRO A 20 3.19 -23.08 -7.88
C PRO A 20 1.87 -23.02 -7.11
N TYR A 21 0.88 -23.80 -7.55
CA TYR A 21 -0.32 -24.11 -6.79
C TYR A 21 -0.14 -25.46 -6.07
N PRO A 22 -0.68 -25.64 -4.86
CA PRO A 22 -1.40 -24.68 -4.01
C PRO A 22 -0.47 -23.78 -3.17
N TYR A 23 -0.42 -22.48 -3.47
CA TYR A 23 0.36 -21.52 -2.67
C TYR A 23 -0.31 -21.17 -1.32
N GLY A 24 -1.58 -21.53 -1.14
CA GLY A 24 -2.36 -21.18 0.06
C GLY A 24 -1.93 -21.93 1.31
N GLU A 25 -1.25 -23.06 1.13
CA GLU A 25 -0.74 -23.93 2.18
C GLU A 25 0.51 -23.36 2.88
N TRP A 26 1.13 -22.33 2.30
CA TRP A 26 2.35 -21.73 2.85
C TRP A 26 2.00 -20.65 3.87
N ARG A 27 2.60 -20.75 5.07
CA ARG A 27 2.44 -19.79 6.16
C ARG A 27 3.79 -19.33 6.69
N TYR A 28 3.90 -18.04 7.00
CA TYR A 28 5.09 -17.47 7.62
C TYR A 28 4.90 -17.39 9.14
N ILE A 29 5.53 -18.30 9.87
CA ILE A 29 5.37 -18.49 11.31
C ILE A 29 6.76 -18.45 11.94
N ASN A 30 6.93 -17.66 13.02
CA ASN A 30 8.19 -17.58 13.77
C ASN A 30 9.44 -17.34 12.88
N GLY A 31 9.33 -16.45 11.90
CA GLY A 31 10.44 -16.08 11.02
C GLY A 31 10.73 -17.05 9.88
N ARG A 32 9.94 -18.12 9.71
CA ARG A 32 10.15 -19.14 8.68
C ARG A 32 8.88 -19.49 7.92
N TRP A 33 9.06 -19.95 6.68
CA TRP A 33 7.98 -20.48 5.86
C TRP A 33 7.76 -21.95 6.17
N GLU A 34 6.51 -22.31 6.48
CA GLU A 34 6.06 -23.68 6.73
C GLU A 34 4.93 -24.02 5.74
N GLN A 35 4.97 -25.22 5.16
CA GLN A 35 3.84 -25.76 4.40
C GLN A 35 2.89 -26.50 5.34
N ARG A 36 1.59 -26.19 5.24
CA ARG A 36 0.52 -26.86 5.98
C ARG A 36 -0.54 -27.33 4.98
N PRO A 37 -0.69 -28.64 4.77
CA PRO A 37 -1.66 -29.21 3.83
C PRO A 37 -3.11 -28.78 4.13
N ASP A 38 -3.37 -28.46 5.39
CA ASP A 38 -4.67 -28.13 5.94
C ASP A 38 -4.87 -26.60 6.00
N GLY A 39 -5.28 -26.06 4.86
CA GLY A 39 -6.04 -24.81 4.79
C GLY A 39 -5.46 -23.72 3.89
N GLY A 40 -6.36 -22.90 3.34
CA GLY A 40 -6.02 -21.72 2.55
C GLY A 40 -5.22 -20.67 3.34
N SER A 41 -4.79 -19.61 2.65
CA SER A 41 -4.01 -18.53 3.23
C SER A 41 -4.67 -17.96 4.50
N GLU A 42 -3.90 -17.80 5.59
CA GLU A 42 -4.38 -17.17 6.81
C GLU A 42 -4.85 -15.73 6.53
N LYS A 43 -6.07 -15.41 6.93
CA LYS A 43 -6.66 -14.08 6.78
C LYS A 43 -6.70 -13.39 8.13
N LEU A 44 -5.82 -12.43 8.32
CA LEU A 44 -5.91 -11.51 9.45
C LEU A 44 -7.02 -10.49 9.14
N LEU A 45 -8.11 -10.55 9.91
CA LEU A 45 -9.27 -9.69 9.74
C LEU A 45 -9.49 -8.81 10.97
N VAL A 46 -9.69 -7.51 10.73
CA VAL A 46 -10.15 -6.54 11.73
C VAL A 46 -11.56 -6.10 11.35
N GLY A 47 -12.49 -6.14 12.31
CA GLY A 47 -13.89 -5.76 12.06
C GLY A 47 -14.59 -6.59 10.98
N LYS A 48 -14.16 -7.84 10.76
CA LYS A 48 -14.61 -8.76 9.68
C LYS A 48 -14.33 -8.30 8.24
N GLN A 49 -13.96 -7.04 8.02
CA GLN A 49 -13.81 -6.46 6.68
C GLN A 49 -12.36 -6.09 6.34
N TRP A 50 -11.58 -5.64 7.31
CA TRP A 50 -10.24 -5.09 7.07
C TRP A 50 -9.22 -6.22 7.03
N ARG A 51 -8.66 -6.49 5.85
CA ARG A 51 -7.64 -7.52 5.67
C ARG A 51 -6.26 -6.96 5.92
N LEU A 52 -5.54 -7.57 6.86
CA LEU A 52 -4.16 -7.24 7.14
C LEU A 52 -3.23 -8.25 6.46
N PHE A 53 -2.12 -7.75 5.95
CA PHE A 53 -1.07 -8.56 5.34
C PHE A 53 0.25 -8.16 5.96
N ARG A 54 0.95 -9.13 6.56
CA ARG A 54 2.29 -8.90 7.08
C ARG A 54 3.27 -8.74 5.92
N HIS A 55 4.29 -7.91 6.12
CA HIS A 55 5.44 -7.91 5.22
C HIS A 55 6.32 -9.10 5.59
N VAL A 56 6.51 -10.01 4.63
CA VAL A 56 7.22 -11.28 4.81
C VAL A 56 8.13 -11.50 3.59
N PRO A 57 9.27 -12.18 3.73
CA PRO A 57 10.10 -12.56 2.58
C PRO A 57 9.33 -13.51 1.66
N LEU A 58 9.77 -13.64 0.41
CA LEU A 58 9.17 -14.58 -0.52
C LEU A 58 9.32 -16.03 0.01
N PRO A 59 8.29 -16.88 -0.08
CA PRO A 59 8.41 -18.31 0.24
C PRO A 59 9.35 -19.02 -0.72
N PRO A 60 9.93 -20.17 -0.33
CA PRO A 60 10.85 -20.93 -1.17
C PRO A 60 10.21 -21.47 -2.46
N ILE A 61 8.88 -21.56 -2.51
CA ILE A 61 8.16 -21.98 -3.73
C ILE A 61 8.08 -20.89 -4.80
N VAL A 62 8.36 -19.63 -4.47
CA VAL A 62 8.33 -18.53 -5.43
C VAL A 62 9.68 -18.50 -6.15
N THR A 63 9.64 -18.59 -7.47
CA THR A 63 10.84 -18.55 -8.31
C THR A 63 10.82 -17.30 -9.17
N GLN A 64 11.86 -16.48 -9.08
CA GLN A 64 12.10 -15.41 -10.05
C GLN A 64 12.66 -16.03 -11.34
N MET A 65 12.20 -15.54 -12.48
CA MET A 65 12.57 -16.02 -13.80
C MET A 65 13.13 -14.85 -14.62
N ASP A 66 14.13 -15.14 -15.45
CA ASP A 66 14.72 -14.15 -16.34
C ASP A 66 13.78 -13.83 -17.52
N ASP A 67 13.07 -14.84 -18.02
CA ASP A 67 12.12 -14.70 -19.12
C ASP A 67 10.86 -15.56 -18.90
N PHE A 68 9.81 -15.32 -19.71
CA PHE A 68 8.57 -16.04 -19.65
C PHE A 68 8.67 -17.43 -20.29
N GLN A 69 8.92 -18.44 -19.47
CA GLN A 69 8.98 -19.85 -19.88
C GLN A 69 8.06 -20.71 -19.00
N PRO A 70 6.75 -20.74 -19.26
CA PRO A 70 5.82 -21.53 -18.45
C PRO A 70 6.04 -23.03 -18.66
N ASP A 71 6.16 -23.78 -17.57
CA ASP A 71 6.46 -25.22 -17.56
C ASP A 71 5.38 -26.05 -16.81
N VAL A 72 4.68 -25.42 -15.87
CA VAL A 72 3.64 -26.05 -15.04
C VAL A 72 2.29 -25.35 -15.25
N VAL A 73 1.27 -26.10 -15.69
CA VAL A 73 -0.08 -25.60 -16.02
C VAL A 73 -0.78 -24.94 -14.83
N GLN A 74 -0.66 -25.52 -13.64
CA GLN A 74 -1.34 -25.01 -12.43
C GLN A 74 -0.57 -23.87 -11.75
N ALA A 75 0.67 -23.59 -12.17
CA ALA A 75 1.43 -22.51 -11.60
C ALA A 75 0.96 -21.15 -12.15
N ARG A 76 1.07 -20.12 -11.31
CA ARG A 76 0.80 -18.75 -11.69
C ARG A 76 2.10 -18.08 -12.15
N TYR A 77 2.06 -17.47 -13.32
CA TYR A 77 3.15 -16.66 -13.86
C TYR A 77 2.72 -15.21 -13.95
N PHE A 78 3.57 -14.29 -13.49
CA PHE A 78 3.27 -12.86 -13.58
C PHE A 78 4.55 -12.03 -13.58
N ARG A 79 4.46 -10.82 -14.15
CA ARG A 79 5.50 -9.80 -14.01
C ARG A 79 5.24 -8.96 -12.77
N ALA A 80 6.28 -8.80 -11.95
CA ALA A 80 6.25 -7.86 -10.84
C ALA A 80 7.11 -6.64 -11.14
N VAL A 81 6.67 -5.50 -10.60
CA VAL A 81 7.51 -4.30 -10.50
C VAL A 81 8.50 -4.51 -9.37
N MET A 82 9.79 -4.39 -9.68
CA MET A 82 10.86 -4.68 -8.72
C MET A 82 11.03 -3.55 -7.69
N PRO A 83 11.53 -3.88 -6.47
CA PRO A 83 11.79 -2.90 -5.43
C PRO A 83 12.66 -1.74 -5.92
N GLY A 84 12.37 -0.54 -5.42
CA GLY A 84 13.07 0.70 -5.82
C GLY A 84 12.37 1.48 -6.93
N SER A 85 11.46 0.85 -7.68
CA SER A 85 10.64 1.54 -8.69
C SER A 85 9.71 2.56 -8.05
N ARG A 86 9.52 3.71 -8.71
CA ARG A 86 8.68 4.83 -8.23
C ARG A 86 7.59 5.18 -9.22
N ALA A 87 6.45 5.64 -8.70
CA ALA A 87 5.34 6.17 -9.46
C ALA A 87 4.80 7.41 -8.77
N HIS A 88 4.29 8.35 -9.56
CA HIS A 88 3.67 9.57 -9.07
C HIS A 88 2.22 9.62 -9.52
N PHE A 89 1.32 10.01 -8.63
CA PHE A 89 -0.08 10.26 -8.95
C PHE A 89 -0.60 11.42 -8.10
N THR A 90 -1.74 11.96 -8.52
CA THR A 90 -2.39 13.09 -7.85
C THR A 90 -3.73 12.65 -7.28
N ILE A 91 -4.02 13.08 -6.05
CA ILE A 91 -5.35 12.99 -5.45
C ILE A 91 -5.90 14.40 -5.39
N ARG A 92 -7.04 14.64 -6.04
CA ARG A 92 -7.81 15.88 -5.91
C ARG A 92 -9.04 15.61 -5.06
N PHE A 93 -9.35 16.52 -4.16
CA PHE A 93 -10.51 16.42 -3.30
C PHE A 93 -11.17 17.77 -3.12
N TRP A 94 -12.43 17.75 -2.70
CA TRP A 94 -13.20 18.95 -2.41
C TRP A 94 -14.26 18.65 -1.37
N ASN A 95 -14.55 19.67 -0.56
CA ASN A 95 -15.54 19.69 0.52
C ASN A 95 -15.37 18.50 1.47
N LEU A 96 -14.13 18.19 1.86
CA LEU A 96 -13.87 17.28 2.97
C LEU A 96 -13.98 18.07 4.26
N THR A 97 -14.62 17.48 5.26
CA THR A 97 -14.47 17.94 6.64
C THR A 97 -13.03 17.74 7.10
N GLU A 98 -12.65 18.39 8.19
CA GLU A 98 -11.33 18.19 8.81
C GLU A 98 -11.07 16.71 9.10
N GLU A 99 -12.04 16.01 9.71
CA GLU A 99 -11.94 14.60 10.06
C GLU A 99 -11.79 13.70 8.82
N GLU A 100 -12.51 13.99 7.73
CA GLU A 100 -12.39 13.27 6.47
C GLU A 100 -11.02 13.48 5.82
N LEU A 101 -10.47 14.69 5.89
CA LEU A 101 -9.12 14.98 5.39
C LEU A 101 -8.06 14.24 6.24
N GLN A 102 -8.18 14.24 7.57
CA GLN A 102 -7.29 13.48 8.45
C GLN A 102 -7.31 11.98 8.11
N ARG A 103 -8.49 11.40 7.88
CA ARG A 103 -8.63 10.00 7.44
C ARG A 103 -8.02 9.75 6.07
N LEU A 104 -8.22 10.66 5.11
CA LEU A 104 -7.60 10.55 3.79
C LEU A 104 -6.07 10.55 3.89
N VAL A 105 -5.50 11.49 4.66
CA VAL A 105 -4.05 11.59 4.86
C VAL A 105 -3.50 10.31 5.49
N TRP A 106 -4.17 9.79 6.51
CA TRP A 106 -3.77 8.52 7.13
C TRP A 106 -3.82 7.36 6.13
N CYS A 107 -4.89 7.25 5.34
CA CYS A 107 -5.02 6.23 4.30
C CYS A 107 -3.97 6.35 3.18
N VAL A 108 -3.41 7.54 2.94
CA VAL A 108 -2.35 7.73 1.95
C VAL A 108 -1.00 7.39 2.56
N VAL A 109 -0.57 8.11 3.59
CA VAL A 109 0.82 8.04 4.08
C VAL A 109 1.04 6.83 4.99
N LEU A 110 0.02 6.42 5.75
CA LEU A 110 0.14 5.53 6.91
C LEU A 110 1.16 6.05 7.94
N GLU A 111 1.23 5.38 9.09
CA GLU A 111 2.24 5.68 10.10
C GLU A 111 3.62 5.15 9.72
N PRO A 112 4.70 5.64 10.37
CA PRO A 112 6.02 5.05 10.24
C PRO A 112 6.00 3.53 10.42
N ASN A 113 6.83 2.83 9.66
CA ASN A 113 6.95 1.36 9.60
C ASN A 113 5.75 0.61 9.01
N LEU A 114 4.69 1.30 8.58
CA LEU A 114 3.61 0.69 7.82
C LEU A 114 3.84 0.80 6.30
N ALA A 115 3.16 -0.06 5.56
CA ALA A 115 3.19 -0.08 4.10
C ALA A 115 1.84 -0.55 3.55
N HIS A 116 1.51 -0.06 2.37
CA HIS A 116 0.35 -0.52 1.61
C HIS A 116 0.62 -1.86 0.96
N LYS A 117 -0.44 -2.66 0.83
CA LYS A 117 -0.42 -3.97 0.19
C LYS A 117 -1.41 -4.00 -0.97
N LEU A 118 -0.88 -3.79 -2.19
CA LEU A 118 -1.65 -3.71 -3.42
C LEU A 118 -1.38 -4.89 -4.36
N GLY A 119 -2.36 -5.20 -5.20
CA GLY A 119 -2.26 -6.27 -6.19
C GLY A 119 -2.43 -7.68 -5.62
N SER A 120 -1.85 -8.65 -6.33
CA SER A 120 -2.03 -10.08 -6.07
C SER A 120 -0.86 -10.69 -5.27
N ASN A 121 -1.03 -11.91 -4.77
CA ASN A 121 0.00 -12.65 -4.02
C ASN A 121 0.53 -11.92 -2.77
N ARG A 122 -0.28 -11.01 -2.19
CA ARG A 122 0.09 -10.16 -1.03
C ARG A 122 0.51 -10.95 0.21
N TYR A 123 -0.10 -12.12 0.41
CA TYR A 123 0.20 -13.05 1.50
C TYR A 123 1.56 -13.75 1.31
N LEU A 124 2.13 -13.77 0.09
CA LEU A 124 3.46 -14.30 -0.20
C LEU A 124 4.56 -13.23 -0.17
N GLY A 125 4.27 -12.03 0.37
CA GLY A 125 5.23 -10.94 0.47
C GLY A 125 5.14 -9.87 -0.63
N PHE A 126 4.48 -10.17 -1.76
CA PHE A 126 4.36 -9.22 -2.88
C PHE A 126 3.50 -7.98 -2.55
N GLY A 127 3.64 -6.96 -3.42
CA GLY A 127 2.71 -5.82 -3.47
C GLY A 127 2.92 -4.77 -2.39
N SER A 128 4.08 -4.76 -1.74
CA SER A 128 4.40 -3.79 -0.69
C SER A 128 4.85 -2.47 -1.30
N LEU A 129 4.24 -1.36 -0.89
CA LEU A 129 4.68 -0.02 -1.28
C LEU A 129 4.48 1.00 -0.16
N ARG A 130 5.27 2.06 -0.19
CA ARG A 130 5.10 3.23 0.67
C ARG A 130 4.66 4.41 -0.18
N LEU A 131 3.71 5.17 0.33
CA LEU A 131 3.26 6.41 -0.30
C LEU A 131 3.71 7.57 0.56
N THR A 132 4.16 8.63 -0.10
CA THR A 132 4.60 9.86 0.56
C THR A 132 3.96 11.03 -0.16
N ILE A 133 3.42 11.99 0.60
CA ILE A 133 2.95 13.25 0.04
C ILE A 133 4.18 14.11 -0.25
N ARG A 134 4.27 14.65 -1.47
CA ARG A 134 5.42 15.45 -1.87
C ARG A 134 5.31 16.90 -1.40
N PRO A 135 6.43 17.61 -1.16
CA PRO A 135 6.41 18.99 -0.66
C PRO A 135 5.66 19.99 -1.53
N GLU A 136 5.54 19.74 -2.83
CA GLU A 136 4.77 20.59 -3.74
C GLU A 136 3.25 20.41 -3.62
N SER A 137 2.76 19.54 -2.74
CA SER A 137 1.32 19.38 -2.49
C SER A 137 0.77 20.59 -1.70
N TYR A 138 -0.44 21.02 -2.03
CA TYR A 138 -1.03 22.24 -1.44
C TYR A 138 -2.53 22.11 -1.21
N LEU A 139 -3.04 22.96 -0.30
CA LEU A 139 -4.45 23.33 -0.20
C LEU A 139 -4.72 24.62 -0.97
N ILE A 140 -5.97 24.83 -1.37
CA ILE A 140 -6.38 26.03 -2.10
C ILE A 140 -7.16 26.95 -1.16
N ASP A 141 -6.68 28.17 -0.98
CA ASP A 141 -7.47 29.28 -0.44
C ASP A 141 -8.38 29.84 -1.55
N TRP A 142 -9.63 29.38 -1.56
CA TRP A 142 -10.59 29.78 -2.60
C TRP A 142 -10.90 31.27 -2.58
N THR A 143 -10.90 31.91 -1.41
CA THR A 143 -11.15 33.35 -1.28
C THR A 143 -10.07 34.13 -2.00
N LYS A 144 -8.79 33.83 -1.73
CA LYS A 144 -7.66 34.49 -2.39
C LYS A 144 -7.58 34.17 -3.88
N ARG A 145 -7.86 32.91 -4.26
CA ARG A 145 -7.85 32.49 -5.66
C ARG A 145 -8.88 33.25 -6.49
N TYR A 146 -10.10 33.40 -5.99
CA TYR A 146 -11.17 34.11 -6.70
C TYR A 146 -11.05 35.64 -6.59
N ALA A 147 -10.26 36.17 -5.66
CA ALA A 147 -9.90 37.57 -5.59
C ALA A 147 -8.81 38.00 -6.62
N GLY A 148 -8.35 37.07 -7.47
CA GLY A 148 -7.31 37.33 -8.48
C GLY A 148 -5.88 37.29 -7.93
N GLY A 149 -5.67 36.69 -6.75
CA GLY A 149 -4.32 36.51 -6.20
C GLY A 149 -3.46 35.56 -7.02
N ASP A 150 -2.15 35.75 -6.97
CA ASP A 150 -1.16 34.89 -7.63
C ASP A 150 -1.12 33.49 -7.00
N GLU A 151 -0.60 32.50 -7.75
CA GLU A 151 -0.54 31.10 -7.29
C GLU A 151 0.12 30.94 -5.92
N GLN A 152 1.21 31.67 -5.68
CA GLN A 152 1.95 31.63 -4.42
C GLN A 152 1.14 32.16 -3.23
N GLN A 153 0.08 32.93 -3.49
CA GLN A 153 -0.75 33.54 -2.44
C GLN A 153 -1.92 32.63 -2.03
N TRP A 154 -2.46 31.83 -2.96
CA TRP A 154 -3.59 30.94 -2.69
C TRP A 154 -3.21 29.46 -2.56
N GLN A 155 -2.01 29.04 -2.96
CA GLN A 155 -1.48 27.70 -2.66
C GLN A 155 -0.90 27.68 -1.25
N LEU A 156 -1.63 27.06 -0.33
CA LEU A 156 -1.18 26.88 1.05
C LEU A 156 -0.39 25.56 1.15
N PRO A 157 0.85 25.57 1.67
CA PRO A 157 1.65 24.35 1.81
C PRO A 157 0.93 23.25 2.58
N PHE A 158 1.01 22.02 2.08
CA PHE A 158 0.42 20.87 2.76
C PHE A 158 1.41 20.21 3.74
N VAL A 159 1.32 20.58 5.02
CA VAL A 159 2.16 19.98 6.08
C VAL A 159 1.48 18.71 6.62
N VAL A 160 2.00 17.55 6.24
CA VAL A 160 1.40 16.23 6.56
C VAL A 160 1.17 16.02 8.06
N ASP A 161 2.14 16.42 8.89
CA ASP A 161 2.10 16.19 10.34
C ASP A 161 0.95 16.92 11.03
N HIS A 162 0.44 18.01 10.45
CA HIS A 162 -0.73 18.71 10.99
C HIS A 162 -2.04 17.92 10.80
N TRP A 163 -2.05 16.95 9.87
CA TRP A 163 -3.25 16.20 9.51
C TRP A 163 -3.20 14.72 9.94
N LEU A 164 -2.05 14.22 10.38
CA LEU A 164 -1.93 12.86 10.88
C LEU A 164 -2.53 12.75 12.29
N ASN A 165 -3.77 12.29 12.35
CA ASN A 165 -4.48 12.03 13.60
C ASN A 165 -4.99 10.58 13.66
N PRO A 166 -4.25 9.65 14.28
CA PRO A 166 -4.67 8.25 14.37
C PRO A 166 -5.97 8.04 15.16
N LYS A 167 -6.39 9.00 16.00
CA LYS A 167 -7.60 8.89 16.84
C LYS A 167 -8.89 8.84 16.02
N VAL A 168 -8.88 9.37 14.79
CA VAL A 168 -10.05 9.35 13.90
C VAL A 168 -10.13 8.10 13.01
N VAL A 169 -9.14 7.21 13.14
CA VAL A 169 -9.06 5.97 12.36
C VAL A 169 -9.83 4.86 13.06
N PHE A 170 -10.82 4.31 12.36
CA PHE A 170 -11.62 3.21 12.88
C PHE A 170 -10.76 1.94 13.09
N HIS A 171 -11.00 1.22 14.18
CA HIS A 171 -10.23 0.04 14.60
C HIS A 171 -8.71 0.24 14.79
N TYR A 172 -8.23 1.47 14.92
CA TYR A 172 -6.79 1.78 15.04
C TYR A 172 -6.00 0.86 15.99
N ARG A 173 -6.52 0.63 17.22
CA ARG A 173 -5.88 -0.26 18.20
C ARG A 173 -5.73 -1.70 17.69
N ALA A 174 -6.77 -2.25 17.04
CA ALA A 174 -6.73 -3.59 16.50
C ALA A 174 -5.79 -3.69 15.29
N LEU A 175 -5.67 -2.63 14.48
CA LEU A 175 -4.70 -2.57 13.37
C LEU A 175 -3.26 -2.62 13.91
N ARG A 176 -2.95 -1.83 14.93
CA ARG A 176 -1.63 -1.82 15.59
C ARG A 176 -1.26 -3.20 16.15
N GLN A 177 -2.21 -3.87 16.81
CA GLN A 177 -2.02 -5.22 17.34
C GLN A 177 -1.82 -6.26 16.24
N GLY A 178 -2.65 -6.24 15.20
CA GLY A 178 -2.59 -7.24 14.12
C GLY A 178 -1.35 -7.15 13.24
N LEU A 179 -0.80 -5.94 13.09
CA LEU A 179 0.40 -5.68 12.29
C LEU A 179 1.71 -5.88 13.06
N ASN A 180 1.65 -6.11 14.38
CA ASN A 180 2.83 -6.34 15.22
C ASN A 180 3.90 -5.24 15.03
N ALA A 181 3.45 -3.98 14.90
CA ALA A 181 4.26 -2.83 14.48
C ALA A 181 5.42 -2.46 15.43
N GLU A 182 5.58 -3.20 16.53
CA GLU A 182 6.61 -3.03 17.56
C GLU A 182 7.70 -4.12 17.49
N GLN A 183 7.59 -5.11 16.58
CA GLN A 183 8.57 -6.18 16.38
C GLN A 183 9.47 -5.98 15.13
N LEU A 184 9.48 -4.78 14.55
CA LEU A 184 10.39 -4.40 13.44
C LEU A 184 11.54 -3.54 13.96
#